data_AF-A0A1V5M778-F1
#
_entry.id   AF-A0A1V5M778-F1
#
_cell.length_a   1.000
_cell.length_b   1.000
_cell.length_c   1.000
_cell.angle_alpha   90.00
_cell.angle_beta   90.00
_cell.angle_gamma   90.00
#
_symmetry.space_group_name_H-M   'P 1'
#
loop_
_entity.id
_entity.type
_entity.pdbx_description
1 polymer ?
#
loop_
_entity_poly.entity_id
_entity_poly.type
_entity_poly.pdbx_seq_one_letter_code
_entity_poly.pdbx_strand_id
1 'polypeptide(L)' 'MEPSKLKTIFILGVLIVSIAFLGLAWYLHETAVGSDPIGTIAFYILIAVGSICFIFGGVIFLIRHDIDL' A
#
# COMPACT_ATOMS: atom_id res chain seq x y z
N MET A 1 -26.08 -4.70 -1.89
CA MET A 1 -25.06 -3.85 -1.25
C MET A 1 -25.18 -2.46 -1.84
N GLU A 2 -25.28 -1.42 -1.02
CA GLU A 2 -25.22 -0.05 -1.53
C GLU A 2 -23.85 0.18 -2.19
N PRO A 3 -23.79 0.78 -3.39
CA PRO A 3 -22.54 0.99 -4.12
C PRO A 3 -21.51 1.84 -3.34
N SER A 4 -21.98 2.65 -2.38
CA SER A 4 -21.12 3.37 -1.43
C SER A 4 -20.34 2.41 -0.52
N LYS A 5 -20.99 1.40 0.06
CA LYS A 5 -20.33 0.45 0.99
C LYS A 5 -19.29 -0.41 0.28
N LEU A 6 -19.55 -0.82 -0.96
CA LEU A 6 -18.60 -1.59 -1.77
C LEU A 6 -17.31 -0.79 -2.06
N LYS A 7 -17.45 0.51 -2.39
CA LYS A 7 -16.30 1.41 -2.60
C LYS A 7 -15.46 1.57 -1.33
N THR A 8 -16.08 1.62 -0.15
CA THR A 8 -15.34 1.79 1.12
C THR A 8 -14.50 0.56 1.43
N ILE A 9 -15.10 -0.62 1.26
CA ILE A 9 -14.42 -1.91 1.46
C ILE A 9 -13.26 -2.05 0.47
N PHE A 10 -13.44 -1.62 -0.79
CA PHE A 10 -12.37 -1.63 -1.78
C PHE A 10 -11.17 -0.75 -1.34
N ILE A 11 -11.43 0.48 -0.89
CA ILE A 11 -10.37 1.40 -0.43
C ILE A 11 -9.63 0.82 0.79
N LEU A 12 -10.36 0.26 1.76
CA LEU A 12 -9.77 -0.43 2.91
C LEU A 12 -8.92 -1.64 2.48
N GLY A 13 -9.38 -2.41 1.48
CA GLY A 13 -8.62 -3.51 0.90
C GLY A 13 -7.30 -3.03 0.29
N VAL A 14 -7.33 -1.95 -0.49
CA VAL A 14 -6.11 -1.34 -1.08
C VAL A 14 -5.13 -0.89 0.01
N LEU A 15 -5.63 -0.29 1.09
CA LEU A 15 -4.80 0.12 2.23
C LEU A 15 -4.15 -1.08 2.93
N ILE A 16 -4.91 -2.15 3.20
CA ILE A 16 -4.35 -3.38 3.81
C ILE A 16 -3.27 -3.99 2.92
N VAL A 17 -3.53 -4.10 1.63
CA VAL A 17 -2.57 -4.62 0.65
C VAL A 17 -1.31 -3.75 0.60
N SER A 18 -1.45 -2.43 0.64
CA SER A 18 -0.29 -1.52 0.66
C SER A 18 0.57 -1.69 1.92
N ILE A 19 -0.04 -1.91 3.10
CA ILE A 19 0.69 -2.20 4.34
C ILE A 19 1.46 -3.53 4.23
N ALA A 20 0.85 -4.56 3.64
CA ALA A 20 1.53 -5.84 3.41
C ALA A 20 2.76 -5.68 2.49
N PHE A 21 2.65 -4.89 1.42
CA PHE A 21 3.77 -4.57 0.54
C PHE A 21 4.90 -3.83 1.26
N LEU A 22 4.56 -2.85 2.12
CA LEU A 22 5.54 -2.14 2.93
C LEU A 22 6.21 -3.05 3.97
N GLY A 23 5.46 -3.98 4.58
CA GLY A 23 6.02 -4.98 5.50
C GLY A 23 6.98 -5.95 4.82
N LEU A 24 6.65 -6.40 3.60
CA LEU A 24 7.56 -7.22 2.78
C LEU A 24 8.79 -6.45 2.32
N ALA A 25 8.63 -5.17 1.98
CA ALA A 25 9.76 -4.30 1.69
C ALA A 25 10.68 -4.18 2.90
N TRP A 26 10.15 -3.96 4.10
CA TRP A 26 10.94 -3.92 5.33
C TRP A 26 11.69 -5.24 5.58
N TYR A 27 11.04 -6.38 5.37
CA TYR A 27 11.69 -7.68 5.49
C TYR A 27 12.86 -7.85 4.50
N LEU A 28 12.67 -7.45 3.24
CA LEU A 28 13.73 -7.49 2.22
C LEU A 28 14.84 -6.48 2.49
N HIS A 29 14.53 -5.34 3.11
CA HIS A 29 15.53 -4.39 3.57
C HIS A 29 16.52 -5.07 4.52
N GLU A 30 16.02 -5.77 5.54
CA GLU A 30 16.86 -6.42 6.55
C GLU A 30 17.61 -7.65 6.03
N THR A 31 17.06 -8.37 5.04
CA THR A 31 17.58 -9.67 4.62
C THR A 31 18.39 -9.64 3.33
N ALA A 32 18.15 -8.66 2.44
CA ALA A 32 18.74 -8.67 1.10
C ALA A 32 19.57 -7.43 0.77
N VAL A 33 19.34 -6.28 1.41
CA VAL A 33 20.07 -5.04 1.08
C VAL A 33 21.54 -5.18 1.42
N GLY A 34 22.40 -4.97 0.42
CA GLY A 34 23.86 -5.08 0.55
C GLY A 34 24.43 -6.49 0.35
N SER A 35 23.58 -7.52 0.29
CA SER A 35 23.99 -8.92 0.14
C SER A 35 23.56 -9.52 -1.20
N ASP A 36 22.32 -9.22 -1.62
CA ASP A 36 21.73 -9.72 -2.86
C ASP A 36 21.20 -8.56 -3.71
N PRO A 37 21.78 -8.33 -4.90
CA PRO A 37 21.31 -7.27 -5.80
C PRO A 37 19.87 -7.50 -6.27
N ILE A 38 19.41 -8.74 -6.41
CA ILE A 38 18.03 -9.03 -6.85
C ILE A 38 17.04 -8.69 -5.75
N GLY A 39 17.27 -9.15 -4.52
CA GLY A 39 16.43 -8.78 -3.37
C GLY A 39 16.45 -7.28 -3.06
N THR A 40 17.56 -6.59 -3.33
CA THR A 40 17.64 -5.12 -3.23
C THR A 40 16.74 -4.43 -4.26
N ILE A 41 16.71 -4.90 -5.51
CA ILE A 41 15.79 -4.39 -6.53
C ILE A 41 14.33 -4.68 -6.13
N ALA A 42 14.04 -5.89 -5.63
CA ALA A 42 12.71 -6.25 -5.16
C ALA A 42 12.24 -5.34 -4.02
N PHE A 43 13.12 -5.02 -3.07
CA PHE A 43 12.87 -4.02 -2.02
C PHE A 43 12.44 -2.67 -2.60
N TYR A 44 13.21 -2.10 -3.54
CA TYR A 44 12.89 -0.81 -4.14
C TYR A 44 11.56 -0.81 -4.90
N ILE A 45 11.21 -1.91 -5.57
CA ILE A 45 9.93 -2.04 -6.26
C ILE A 45 8.79 -2.11 -5.24
N LEU A 46 8.92 -2.95 -4.20
CA LEU A 46 7.88 -3.14 -3.20
C LEU A 46 7.62 -1.86 -2.40
N ILE A 47 8.67 -1.12 -2.03
CA ILE A 47 8.51 0.15 -1.31
C ILE A 47 7.87 1.21 -2.20
N ALA A 48 8.22 1.28 -3.50
CA ALA A 48 7.62 2.21 -4.44
C ALA A 48 6.12 1.91 -4.65
N VAL A 49 5.78 0.65 -4.96
CA VAL A 49 4.39 0.22 -5.17
C VAL A 49 3.56 0.37 -3.90
N GLY A 50 4.08 -0.09 -2.75
CA GLY A 50 3.41 0.04 -1.45
C GLY A 50 3.12 1.50 -1.09
N SER A 51 4.09 2.39 -1.27
CA SER A 51 3.93 3.82 -0.99
C SER A 51 2.88 4.48 -1.89
N ILE A 52 2.92 4.19 -3.20
CA ILE A 52 1.94 4.71 -4.17
C ILE A 52 0.53 4.25 -3.79
N CYS A 53 0.33 2.94 -3.56
CA CYS A 53 -0.96 2.40 -3.17
C CYS A 53 -1.47 2.99 -1.86
N PHE A 54 -0.59 3.22 -0.89
CA PHE A 54 -0.97 3.82 0.39
C PHE A 54 -1.40 5.28 0.23
N ILE A 55 -0.64 6.08 -0.53
CA ILE A 55 -0.98 7.50 -0.80
C ILE A 55 -2.32 7.59 -1.55
N PHE A 56 -2.50 6.85 -2.63
CA PHE A 56 -3.76 6.86 -3.38
C PHE A 56 -4.94 6.36 -2.53
N GLY A 57 -4.76 5.26 -1.80
CA GLY A 57 -5.77 4.74 -0.89
C GLY A 57 -6.17 5.75 0.19
N GLY A 58 -5.18 6.41 0.80
CA GLY A 58 -5.38 7.41 1.84
C GLY A 58 -6.05 8.68 1.34
N VAL A 59 -5.62 9.22 0.20
CA VAL A 59 -6.23 10.42 -0.42
C VAL A 59 -7.69 10.15 -0.79
N ILE A 60 -7.98 9.00 -1.40
CA ILE A 60 -9.35 8.63 -1.77
C ILE A 60 -10.21 8.44 -0.50
N PHE A 61 -9.64 7.84 0.56
CA PHE A 61 -10.32 7.70 1.85
C PHE A 61 -10.67 9.05 2.47
N LEU A 62 -9.72 10.00 2.51
CA LEU A 62 -9.90 11.34 3.08
C LEU A 62 -10.92 12.17 2.30
N ILE A 63 -10.78 12.25 0.97
CA ILE A 63 -11.74 12.98 0.10
C ILE A 63 -13.16 12.47 0.33
N ARG A 64 -13.31 11.16 0.48
CA ARG A 64 -14.62 10.57 0.69
C ARG A 64 -15.18 10.85 2.08
N HIS A 65 -14.34 10.79 3.11
CA HIS A 65 -14.76 11.14 4.46
C HIS A 65 -15.16 12.62 4.57
N ASP A 66 -14.54 13.51 3.79
CA ASP A 66 -14.88 14.94 3.73
C ASP A 66 -16.19 15.20 2.96
N ILE A 67 -16.45 14.47 1.86
CA ILE A 67 -17.70 14.58 1.07
C ILE A 67 -18.90 13.97 1.79
N ASP A 68 -18.70 12.94 2.61
CA ASP A 68 -19.75 12.26 3.38
C ASP A 68 -20.07 12.98 4.73
N LEU A 69 -19.43 14.12 5.04
CA LEU A 69 -19.60 14.98 6.24
C LEU A 69 -20.57 16.16 5.98
#